data_AF-A0A365L6I9-F1
#
_entry.id   AF-A0A365L6I9-F1
#
_cell.length_a   1.000
_cell.length_b   1.000
_cell.length_c   1.000
_cell.angle_alpha   90.00
_cell.angle_beta   90.00
_cell.angle_gamma   90.00
#
_symmetry.space_group_name_H-M   'P 1'
#
loop_
_entity.id
_entity.type
_entity.pdbx_description
1 polymer ?
#
loop_
_entity_poly.entity_id
_entity_poly.type
_entity_poly.pdbx_seq_one_letter_code
_entity_poly.pdbx_strand_id
1 'polypeptide(L)'
;MTEKIYYQDAGIMTATAKVKASGTDGKGNYAVLDRTCFYPEGGGQPSDTGVIGQTVIRDVQLIDGEIRHYIEGKVEMGEYEIAIDWERRFDHMQQHTGQHLLSAVFEDELGMATKSFHLGVERVSIDLDVREISNGQLNEVEQQVNSLIYSQIPIETEWVTQNQAAEMKLRKEPAVEGDIRLVKVADIDINACGGTHVHNTGQLGLLKIIRTEKAKTGTRVYFLCGHRAMKHFRLLQSVTDLLTKSLNAPAAELAGAAAAVLDDRKEKEKQLKKLALELVKLEAESLKPDGNIIVRNYSGRPIKEVQQLAKLAIENHPSLYLLFIVPEEESVRFVCAKGKNAAGDMKEILGEIVEAKGGKVGGTESLAQGGGPLDDNLEVYSEAFQNKIKEIA
;
A
#
# COMPACT_ATOMS: atom_id res chain seq x y z
N MET A 1 8.52 -44.92 -9.03
CA MET A 1 7.59 -43.96 -8.39
C MET A 1 8.26 -43.39 -7.14
N THR A 2 7.89 -42.18 -6.70
CA THR A 2 8.40 -41.57 -5.46
C THR A 2 7.34 -41.71 -4.36
N GLU A 3 7.71 -42.24 -3.20
CA GLU A 3 6.82 -42.37 -2.04
C GLU A 3 6.56 -40.97 -1.43
N LYS A 4 5.28 -40.62 -1.28
CA LYS A 4 4.82 -39.31 -0.81
C LYS A 4 4.50 -39.37 0.68
N ILE A 5 5.52 -39.36 1.54
CA ILE A 5 5.33 -39.55 2.99
C ILE A 5 4.58 -38.38 3.65
N TYR A 6 4.55 -37.20 3.03
CA TYR A 6 3.70 -36.07 3.48
C TYR A 6 2.19 -36.35 3.43
N TYR A 7 1.74 -37.37 2.68
CA TYR A 7 0.34 -37.80 2.70
C TYR A 7 0.03 -38.81 3.81
N GLN A 8 1.06 -39.45 4.39
CA GLN A 8 0.89 -40.34 5.55
C GLN A 8 0.75 -39.50 6.82
N ASP A 9 1.64 -38.52 7.00
CA ASP A 9 1.57 -37.54 8.07
C ASP A 9 2.22 -36.22 7.64
N ALA A 10 1.43 -35.15 7.62
CA ALA A 10 1.90 -33.80 7.27
C ALA A 10 2.85 -33.19 8.32
N GLY A 11 2.93 -33.78 9.52
CA GLY A 11 3.84 -33.41 10.60
C GLY A 11 5.25 -33.97 10.45
N ILE A 12 5.52 -34.85 9.47
CA ILE A 12 6.86 -35.38 9.24
C ILE A 12 7.76 -34.25 8.71
N MET A 13 8.69 -33.82 9.55
CA MET A 13 9.62 -32.72 9.24
C MET A 13 10.90 -33.22 8.54
N THR A 14 11.36 -34.41 8.91
CA THR A 14 12.60 -35.00 8.42
C THR A 14 12.41 -36.44 7.98
N ALA A 15 13.26 -36.92 7.07
CA ALA A 15 13.33 -38.32 6.68
C ALA A 15 14.71 -38.63 6.09
N THR A 16 15.05 -39.91 6.03
CA THR A 16 16.13 -40.40 5.18
C THR A 16 15.56 -40.71 3.79
N ALA A 17 16.22 -40.25 2.73
CA ALA A 17 15.81 -40.49 1.34
C ALA A 17 17.02 -40.71 0.42
N LYS A 18 16.83 -41.50 -0.64
CA LYS A 18 17.83 -41.72 -1.69
C LYS A 18 17.58 -40.84 -2.89
N VAL A 19 18.61 -40.11 -3.31
CA VAL A 19 18.63 -39.42 -4.61
C VAL A 19 18.72 -40.48 -5.70
N LYS A 20 17.66 -40.59 -6.51
CA LYS A 20 17.53 -41.53 -7.64
C LYS A 20 17.99 -40.94 -8.97
N ALA A 21 17.88 -39.62 -9.09
CA ALA A 21 18.31 -38.87 -10.26
C ALA A 21 18.55 -37.41 -9.89
N SER A 22 19.38 -36.76 -10.69
CA SER A 22 19.59 -35.31 -10.65
C SER A 22 19.67 -34.78 -12.08
N GLY A 23 19.20 -33.57 -12.30
CA GLY A 23 19.22 -32.96 -13.62
C GLY A 23 19.18 -31.44 -13.56
N THR A 24 19.13 -30.82 -14.73
CA THR A 24 18.94 -29.39 -14.90
C THR A 24 17.87 -29.17 -15.96
N ASP A 25 16.90 -28.30 -15.68
CA ASP A 25 15.91 -27.84 -16.65
C ASP A 25 15.80 -26.30 -16.62
N GLY A 26 14.78 -25.73 -17.28
CA GLY A 26 14.58 -24.28 -17.35
C GLY A 26 14.34 -23.58 -16.01
N LYS A 27 13.99 -24.32 -14.94
CA LYS A 27 13.86 -23.79 -13.57
C LYS A 27 15.14 -23.92 -12.75
N GLY A 28 16.12 -24.71 -13.21
CA GLY A 28 17.42 -24.88 -12.57
C GLY A 28 17.78 -26.33 -12.30
N ASN A 29 18.73 -26.54 -11.37
CA ASN A 29 19.15 -27.87 -10.97
C ASN A 29 18.09 -28.51 -10.06
N TYR A 30 17.83 -29.80 -10.24
CA TYR A 30 16.87 -30.53 -9.42
C TYR A 30 17.37 -31.93 -9.05
N ALA A 31 16.79 -32.47 -7.97
CA ALA A 31 16.96 -33.84 -7.52
C ALA A 31 15.61 -34.57 -7.44
N VAL A 32 15.63 -35.87 -7.73
CA VAL A 32 14.48 -36.77 -7.65
C VAL A 32 14.77 -37.81 -6.59
N LEU A 33 13.89 -37.90 -5.59
CA LEU A 33 14.05 -38.78 -4.43
C LEU A 33 13.21 -40.06 -4.57
N ASP A 34 13.62 -41.15 -3.91
CA ASP A 34 12.81 -42.38 -3.78
C ASP A 34 11.58 -42.18 -2.89
N ARG A 35 11.70 -41.38 -1.84
CA ARG A 35 10.65 -40.92 -0.93
C ARG A 35 10.86 -39.46 -0.54
N THR A 36 9.81 -38.72 -0.20
CA THR A 36 9.94 -37.30 0.16
C THR A 36 8.87 -36.80 1.13
N CYS A 37 9.30 -36.06 2.17
CA CYS A 37 8.42 -35.31 3.07
C CYS A 37 8.06 -33.92 2.55
N PHE A 38 8.61 -33.49 1.41
CA PHE A 38 8.28 -32.21 0.79
C PHE A 38 6.99 -32.31 -0.02
N TYR A 39 6.07 -31.39 0.25
CA TYR A 39 4.87 -31.18 -0.53
C TYR A 39 5.24 -30.42 -1.81
N PRO A 40 4.99 -31.00 -3.00
CA PRO A 40 5.05 -30.25 -4.24
C PRO A 40 3.88 -29.26 -4.30
N GLU A 41 4.05 -28.15 -4.99
CA GLU A 41 2.96 -27.19 -5.21
C GLU A 41 1.70 -27.90 -5.77
N GLY A 42 0.54 -27.59 -5.19
CA GLY A 42 -0.72 -28.25 -5.55
C GLY A 42 -1.92 -27.70 -4.79
N GLY A 43 -3.12 -27.81 -5.37
CA GLY A 43 -4.38 -27.41 -4.70
C GLY A 43 -4.44 -25.93 -4.28
N GLY A 44 -3.63 -25.06 -4.88
CA GLY A 44 -3.50 -23.65 -4.48
C GLY A 44 -2.54 -23.40 -3.30
N GLN A 45 -1.95 -24.46 -2.74
CA GLN A 45 -0.92 -24.36 -1.70
C GLN A 45 0.49 -24.34 -2.32
N PRO A 46 1.34 -23.36 -1.97
CA PRO A 46 2.74 -23.32 -2.42
C PRO A 46 3.55 -24.50 -1.91
N SER A 47 4.59 -24.86 -2.67
CA SER A 47 5.55 -25.90 -2.32
C SER A 47 6.30 -25.62 -1.00
N ASP A 48 6.80 -26.68 -0.39
CA ASP A 48 7.75 -26.55 0.72
C ASP A 48 9.15 -26.18 0.24
N THR A 49 9.93 -25.67 1.19
CA THR A 49 11.37 -25.42 1.08
C THR A 49 12.10 -26.22 2.16
N GLY A 50 13.42 -26.31 2.08
CA GLY A 50 14.21 -27.02 3.09
C GLY A 50 15.57 -27.44 2.57
N VAL A 51 16.03 -28.64 2.93
CA VAL A 51 17.37 -29.13 2.58
C VAL A 51 17.40 -30.63 2.24
N ILE A 52 18.36 -31.02 1.39
CA ILE A 52 18.86 -32.38 1.20
C ILE A 52 20.33 -32.39 1.63
N GLY A 53 20.65 -33.03 2.75
CA GLY A 53 21.96 -32.91 3.37
C GLY A 53 22.31 -31.45 3.68
N GLN A 54 23.27 -30.89 2.95
CA GLN A 54 23.68 -29.48 3.06
C GLN A 54 23.13 -28.59 1.94
N THR A 55 22.43 -29.19 0.97
CA THR A 55 21.97 -28.51 -0.25
C THR A 55 20.57 -27.95 -0.03
N VAL A 56 20.37 -26.65 -0.27
CA VAL A 56 19.08 -25.96 -0.09
C VAL A 56 18.11 -26.32 -1.20
N ILE A 57 16.86 -26.65 -0.83
CA ILE A 57 15.71 -26.75 -1.73
C ILE A 57 14.92 -25.43 -1.70
N ARG A 58 14.72 -24.85 -2.88
CA ARG A 58 13.96 -23.59 -3.08
C ARG A 58 12.54 -23.79 -3.58
N ASP A 59 12.28 -24.90 -4.26
CA ASP A 59 10.98 -25.20 -4.84
C ASP A 59 10.83 -26.72 -5.04
N VAL A 60 9.60 -27.22 -4.98
CA VAL A 60 9.27 -28.63 -5.20
C VAL A 60 8.06 -28.71 -6.10
N GLN A 61 8.18 -29.45 -7.20
CA GLN A 61 7.19 -29.44 -8.28
C GLN A 61 6.92 -30.87 -8.75
N LEU A 62 5.66 -31.16 -9.09
CA LEU A 62 5.26 -32.39 -9.73
C LEU A 62 5.20 -32.15 -11.25
N ILE A 63 6.15 -32.70 -12.00
CA ILE A 63 6.27 -32.53 -13.45
C ILE A 63 6.25 -33.91 -14.09
N ASP A 64 5.29 -34.16 -14.99
CA ASP A 64 5.14 -35.43 -15.70
C ASP A 64 5.14 -36.68 -14.78
N GLY A 65 4.53 -36.55 -13.59
CA GLY A 65 4.47 -37.63 -12.59
C GLY A 65 5.72 -37.79 -11.72
N GLU A 66 6.74 -36.95 -11.92
CA GLU A 66 7.99 -36.92 -11.17
C GLU A 66 8.04 -35.73 -10.20
N ILE A 67 8.41 -35.98 -8.94
CA ILE A 67 8.63 -34.91 -7.96
C ILE A 67 10.08 -34.42 -8.09
N ARG A 68 10.24 -33.21 -8.61
CA ARG A 68 11.52 -32.52 -8.75
C ARG A 68 11.70 -31.54 -7.60
N HIS A 69 12.82 -31.67 -6.89
CA HIS A 69 13.23 -30.77 -5.81
C HIS A 69 14.31 -29.85 -6.36
N TYR A 70 13.98 -28.57 -6.58
CA TYR A 70 14.89 -27.58 -7.15
C TYR A 70 15.88 -27.10 -6.09
N ILE A 71 17.16 -27.27 -6.39
CA ILE A 71 18.25 -27.17 -5.43
C ILE A 71 19.29 -26.10 -5.78
N GLU A 72 19.91 -25.52 -4.75
CA GLU A 72 21.08 -24.65 -4.90
C GLU A 72 22.35 -25.48 -5.07
N GLY A 73 22.88 -25.54 -6.30
CA GLY A 73 24.08 -26.33 -6.61
C GLY A 73 23.72 -27.71 -7.13
N LYS A 74 24.44 -28.75 -6.67
CA LYS A 74 24.27 -30.13 -7.11
C LYS A 74 24.25 -31.06 -5.91
N VAL A 75 23.59 -32.21 -6.07
CA VAL A 75 23.64 -33.31 -5.11
C VAL A 75 23.95 -34.58 -5.89
N GLU A 76 24.90 -35.36 -5.39
CA GLU A 76 25.26 -36.64 -6.00
C GLU A 76 24.23 -37.72 -5.64
N MET A 77 24.30 -38.83 -6.36
CA MET A 77 23.51 -40.01 -6.04
C MET A 77 23.94 -40.56 -4.68
N GLY A 78 22.98 -40.87 -3.81
CA GLY A 78 23.27 -41.33 -2.46
C GLY A 78 22.08 -41.23 -1.53
N GLU A 79 22.30 -41.63 -0.28
CA GLU A 79 21.34 -41.52 0.80
C GLU A 79 21.63 -40.26 1.62
N TYR A 80 20.60 -39.47 1.87
CA TYR A 80 20.70 -38.19 2.57
C TYR A 80 19.57 -38.05 3.59
N GLU A 81 19.88 -37.35 4.69
CA GLU A 81 18.85 -36.76 5.53
C GLU A 81 18.22 -35.58 4.78
N ILE A 82 16.90 -35.55 4.77
CA ILE A 82 16.11 -34.46 4.19
C ILE A 82 15.30 -33.79 5.30
N ALA A 83 15.15 -32.47 5.22
CA ALA A 83 14.41 -31.70 6.22
C ALA A 83 13.66 -30.53 5.57
N ILE A 84 12.38 -30.38 5.89
CA ILE A 84 11.57 -29.24 5.44
C ILE A 84 11.77 -28.03 6.35
N ASP A 85 11.53 -26.84 5.82
CA ASP A 85 11.26 -25.64 6.60
C ASP A 85 9.90 -25.78 7.29
N TRP A 86 9.95 -26.17 8.56
CA TRP A 86 8.75 -26.42 9.35
C TRP A 86 7.91 -25.15 9.57
N GLU A 87 8.53 -23.98 9.73
CA GLU A 87 7.76 -22.75 9.93
C GLU A 87 6.91 -22.44 8.70
N ARG A 88 7.47 -22.62 7.51
CA ARG A 88 6.74 -22.50 6.24
C ARG A 88 5.63 -23.55 6.11
N ARG A 89 5.97 -24.83 6.33
CA ARG A 89 5.01 -25.93 6.23
C ARG A 89 3.82 -25.72 7.16
N PHE A 90 4.09 -25.42 8.42
CA PHE A 90 3.06 -25.25 9.45
C PHE A 90 2.21 -24.01 9.17
N ASP A 91 2.81 -22.91 8.70
CA ASP A 91 2.05 -21.75 8.24
C ASP A 91 1.06 -22.13 7.13
N HIS A 92 1.51 -22.83 6.09
CA HIS A 92 0.63 -23.27 5.01
C HIS A 92 -0.49 -24.17 5.51
N MET A 93 -0.19 -25.15 6.37
CA MET A 93 -1.19 -26.03 6.99
C MET A 93 -2.24 -25.23 7.78
N GLN A 94 -1.81 -24.19 8.51
CA GLN A 94 -2.71 -23.31 9.25
C GLN A 94 -3.63 -22.54 8.29
N GLN A 95 -3.08 -21.91 7.25
CA GLN A 95 -3.89 -21.11 6.34
C GLN A 95 -4.86 -21.97 5.52
N HIS A 96 -4.42 -23.15 5.07
CA HIS A 96 -5.23 -24.05 4.26
C HIS A 96 -6.38 -24.66 5.08
N THR A 97 -6.09 -25.14 6.28
CA THR A 97 -7.15 -25.64 7.17
C THR A 97 -8.10 -24.53 7.60
N GLY A 98 -7.57 -23.33 7.88
CA GLY A 98 -8.39 -22.16 8.18
C GLY A 98 -9.33 -21.79 7.03
N GLN A 99 -8.88 -21.96 5.79
CA GLN A 99 -9.75 -21.80 4.62
C GLN A 99 -10.92 -22.78 4.64
N HIS A 100 -10.67 -24.07 4.86
CA HIS A 100 -11.73 -25.09 4.87
C HIS A 100 -12.80 -24.75 5.92
N LEU A 101 -12.36 -24.42 7.14
CA LEU A 101 -13.26 -24.08 8.23
C LEU A 101 -14.05 -22.81 7.94
N LEU A 102 -13.40 -21.78 7.38
CA LEU A 102 -14.04 -20.52 7.01
C LEU A 102 -15.08 -20.71 5.91
N SER A 103 -14.73 -21.47 4.86
CA SER A 103 -15.65 -21.80 3.76
C SER A 103 -16.84 -22.62 4.25
N ALA A 104 -16.61 -23.55 5.18
CA ALA A 104 -17.68 -24.35 5.76
C ALA A 104 -18.70 -23.48 6.49
N VAL A 105 -18.25 -22.65 7.41
CA VAL A 105 -19.14 -21.79 8.20
C VAL A 105 -19.87 -20.77 7.31
N PHE A 106 -19.21 -20.17 6.31
CA PHE A 106 -19.89 -19.26 5.38
C PHE A 106 -21.02 -19.93 4.60
N GLU A 107 -20.81 -21.15 4.14
CA GLU A 107 -21.79 -21.87 3.34
C GLU A 107 -22.92 -22.44 4.21
N ASP A 108 -22.58 -23.05 5.34
CA ASP A 108 -23.54 -23.77 6.18
C ASP A 108 -24.49 -22.80 6.91
N GLU A 109 -23.96 -21.66 7.38
CA GLU A 109 -24.76 -20.66 8.12
C GLU A 109 -25.47 -19.67 7.21
N LEU A 110 -24.81 -19.26 6.12
CA LEU A 110 -25.25 -18.13 5.30
C LEU A 110 -25.53 -18.49 3.83
N GLY A 111 -25.31 -19.74 3.42
CA GLY A 111 -25.47 -20.15 2.03
C GLY A 111 -24.46 -19.51 1.07
N MET A 112 -23.34 -19.00 1.59
CA MET A 112 -22.34 -18.26 0.81
C MET A 112 -21.21 -19.20 0.34
N ALA A 113 -21.40 -19.82 -0.81
CA ALA A 113 -20.43 -20.78 -1.36
C ALA A 113 -19.09 -20.13 -1.75
N THR A 114 -17.99 -20.86 -1.58
CA THR A 114 -16.64 -20.43 -1.97
C THR A 114 -16.33 -20.81 -3.43
N LYS A 115 -15.93 -19.82 -4.24
CA LYS A 115 -15.52 -20.00 -5.64
C LYS A 115 -14.04 -20.32 -5.78
N SER A 116 -13.20 -19.60 -5.05
CA SER A 116 -11.75 -19.68 -5.19
C SER A 116 -11.05 -19.48 -3.85
N PHE A 117 -9.83 -19.97 -3.78
CA PHE A 117 -8.90 -19.80 -2.66
C PHE A 117 -7.56 -19.33 -3.21
N HIS A 118 -6.91 -18.41 -2.50
CA HIS A 118 -5.57 -17.96 -2.79
C HIS A 118 -4.72 -17.94 -1.53
N LEU A 119 -3.62 -18.70 -1.54
CA LEU A 119 -2.61 -18.73 -0.49
C LEU A 119 -1.33 -18.02 -0.96
N GLY A 120 -1.27 -16.71 -0.75
CA GLY A 120 -0.07 -15.91 -1.02
C GLY A 120 0.91 -15.90 0.17
N VAL A 121 2.06 -15.24 -0.01
CA VAL A 121 3.09 -15.09 1.05
C VAL A 121 2.59 -14.24 2.22
N GLU A 122 1.93 -13.12 1.92
CA GLU A 122 1.41 -12.21 2.96
C GLU A 122 -0.11 -12.26 3.09
N ARG A 123 -0.81 -12.58 2.00
CA ARG A 123 -2.27 -12.50 1.90
C ARG A 123 -2.86 -13.86 1.67
N VAL A 124 -3.93 -14.16 2.41
CA VAL A 124 -4.75 -15.35 2.21
C VAL A 124 -6.18 -14.87 2.00
N SER A 125 -6.86 -15.45 1.01
CA SER A 125 -8.23 -15.05 0.72
C SER A 125 -9.07 -16.14 0.10
N ILE A 126 -10.38 -16.04 0.31
CA ILE A 126 -11.41 -16.77 -0.44
C ILE A 126 -12.29 -15.79 -1.21
N ASP A 127 -12.78 -16.21 -2.37
CA ASP A 127 -13.82 -15.49 -3.12
C ASP A 127 -15.16 -16.19 -2.88
N LEU A 128 -16.14 -15.47 -2.33
CA LEU A 128 -17.49 -15.97 -2.06
C LEU A 128 -18.47 -15.57 -3.17
N ASP A 129 -19.45 -16.41 -3.48
CA ASP A 129 -20.52 -16.13 -4.45
C ASP A 129 -21.62 -15.18 -3.93
N VAL A 130 -21.20 -14.04 -3.40
CA VAL A 130 -22.11 -13.05 -2.84
C VAL A 130 -21.60 -11.64 -3.12
N ARG A 131 -22.51 -10.71 -3.41
CA ARG A 131 -22.13 -9.32 -3.75
C ARG A 131 -21.80 -8.46 -2.53
N GLU A 132 -22.48 -8.71 -1.42
CA GLU A 132 -22.37 -7.91 -0.21
C GLU A 132 -22.45 -8.83 1.02
N ILE A 133 -21.62 -8.52 2.02
CA ILE A 133 -21.58 -9.20 3.31
C ILE A 133 -21.55 -8.11 4.37
N SER A 134 -22.48 -8.17 5.32
CA SER A 134 -22.51 -7.20 6.41
C SER A 134 -21.40 -7.47 7.43
N ASN A 135 -20.97 -6.43 8.16
CA ASN A 135 -20.02 -6.60 9.26
C ASN A 135 -20.56 -7.53 10.37
N GLY A 136 -21.88 -7.57 10.57
CA GLY A 136 -22.52 -8.49 11.51
C GLY A 136 -22.30 -9.95 11.12
N GLN A 137 -22.56 -10.29 9.86
CA GLN A 137 -22.32 -11.63 9.31
C GLN A 137 -20.84 -12.02 9.36
N LEU A 138 -19.93 -11.11 9.03
CA LEU A 138 -18.48 -11.37 9.13
C LEU A 138 -18.06 -11.70 10.57
N ASN A 139 -18.57 -10.95 11.54
CA ASN A 139 -18.26 -11.17 12.95
C ASN A 139 -18.84 -12.49 13.47
N GLU A 140 -20.06 -12.84 13.07
CA GLU A 140 -20.71 -14.10 13.44
C GLU A 140 -19.93 -15.30 12.89
N VAL A 141 -19.59 -15.29 11.61
CA VAL A 141 -18.76 -16.33 10.98
C VAL A 141 -17.40 -16.43 11.66
N GLU A 142 -16.70 -15.31 11.88
CA GLU A 142 -15.41 -15.32 12.58
C GLU A 142 -15.52 -15.91 13.98
N GLN A 143 -16.56 -15.56 14.74
CA GLN A 143 -16.79 -16.08 16.09
C GLN A 143 -17.03 -17.59 16.08
N GLN A 144 -17.88 -18.07 15.17
CA GLN A 144 -18.17 -19.50 15.06
C GLN A 144 -16.94 -20.30 14.64
N VAL A 145 -16.18 -19.83 13.64
CA VAL A 145 -14.91 -20.45 13.22
C VAL A 145 -13.94 -20.55 14.40
N ASN A 146 -13.78 -19.50 15.21
CA ASN A 146 -12.90 -19.56 16.38
C ASN A 146 -13.45 -20.50 17.47
N SER A 147 -14.77 -20.64 17.61
CA SER A 147 -15.37 -21.66 18.50
C SER A 147 -15.00 -23.09 18.07
N LEU A 148 -15.01 -23.35 16.76
CA LEU A 148 -14.56 -24.63 16.20
C LEU A 148 -13.06 -24.86 16.41
N ILE A 149 -12.24 -23.80 16.33
CA ILE A 149 -10.81 -23.85 16.67
C ILE A 149 -10.61 -24.25 18.13
N TYR A 150 -11.31 -23.61 19.07
CA TYR A 150 -11.20 -23.91 20.50
C TYR A 150 -11.66 -25.32 20.87
N SER A 151 -12.49 -25.93 20.03
CA SER A 151 -13.00 -27.29 20.21
C SER A 151 -11.98 -28.38 19.84
N GLN A 152 -10.83 -28.03 19.21
CA GLN A 152 -9.73 -28.95 18.88
C GLN A 152 -10.20 -30.18 18.09
N ILE A 153 -11.05 -29.95 17.10
CA ILE A 153 -11.70 -31.01 16.32
C ILE A 153 -10.64 -31.74 15.48
N PRO A 154 -10.56 -33.08 15.54
CA PRO A 154 -9.63 -33.86 14.73
C PRO A 154 -9.83 -33.65 13.23
N ILE A 155 -8.72 -33.68 12.50
CA ILE A 155 -8.72 -33.62 11.04
C ILE A 155 -8.15 -34.92 10.50
N GLU A 156 -8.98 -35.62 9.73
CA GLU A 156 -8.67 -36.94 9.20
C GLU A 156 -8.53 -36.87 7.68
N THR A 157 -7.73 -37.79 7.13
CA THR A 157 -7.54 -37.88 5.69
C THR A 157 -7.65 -39.31 5.23
N GLU A 158 -8.36 -39.54 4.13
CA GLU A 158 -8.56 -40.85 3.54
C GLU A 158 -8.46 -40.81 2.02
N TRP A 159 -8.11 -41.92 1.40
CA TRP A 159 -8.14 -42.08 -0.05
C TRP A 159 -9.37 -42.89 -0.44
N VAL A 160 -10.14 -42.37 -1.38
CA VAL A 160 -11.35 -43.01 -1.89
C VAL A 160 -11.31 -43.08 -3.41
N THR A 161 -12.00 -44.05 -3.98
CA THR A 161 -12.24 -44.12 -5.42
C THR A 161 -13.23 -43.03 -5.86
N GLN A 162 -13.26 -42.70 -7.15
CA GLN A 162 -14.27 -41.78 -7.70
C GLN A 162 -15.71 -42.21 -7.43
N ASN A 163 -15.99 -43.51 -7.52
CA ASN A 163 -17.34 -44.04 -7.26
C ASN A 163 -17.73 -43.82 -5.80
N GLN A 164 -16.81 -44.06 -4.86
CA GLN A 164 -17.06 -43.79 -3.43
C GLN A 164 -17.25 -42.29 -3.19
N ALA A 165 -16.42 -41.43 -3.79
CA ALA A 165 -16.55 -39.98 -3.66
C ALA A 165 -17.90 -39.47 -4.20
N ALA A 166 -18.40 -40.02 -5.31
CA ALA A 166 -19.66 -39.64 -5.92
C ALA A 166 -20.90 -40.01 -5.07
N GLU A 167 -20.76 -40.98 -4.15
CA GLU A 167 -21.81 -41.34 -3.19
C GLU A 167 -21.78 -40.47 -1.92
N MET A 168 -20.72 -39.66 -1.74
CA MET A 168 -20.54 -38.79 -0.57
C MET A 168 -21.01 -37.37 -0.84
N LYS A 169 -21.51 -36.69 0.20
CA LYS A 169 -21.81 -35.26 0.13
C LYS A 169 -20.54 -34.44 0.36
N LEU A 170 -19.79 -34.22 -0.71
CA LEU A 170 -18.60 -33.38 -0.70
C LEU A 170 -18.99 -31.90 -0.83
N ARG A 171 -18.23 -31.01 -0.20
CA ARG A 171 -18.46 -29.55 -0.32
C ARG A 171 -18.17 -29.05 -1.74
N LYS A 172 -17.18 -29.65 -2.40
CA LYS A 172 -16.84 -29.37 -3.79
C LYS A 172 -16.56 -30.65 -4.54
N GLU A 173 -16.99 -30.68 -5.79
CA GLU A 173 -16.69 -31.76 -6.72
C GLU A 173 -15.17 -31.95 -6.88
N PRO A 174 -14.67 -33.21 -6.82
CA PRO A 174 -13.27 -33.50 -7.06
C PRO A 174 -12.81 -33.01 -8.43
N ALA A 175 -11.70 -32.26 -8.48
CA ALA A 175 -11.14 -31.75 -9.73
C ALA A 175 -10.12 -32.70 -10.39
N VAL A 176 -9.85 -33.85 -9.77
CA VAL A 176 -8.81 -34.81 -10.18
C VAL A 176 -9.41 -36.15 -10.54
N GLU A 177 -8.78 -36.84 -11.50
CA GLU A 177 -9.13 -38.20 -11.89
C GLU A 177 -8.33 -39.25 -11.09
N GLY A 178 -8.93 -40.41 -10.84
CA GLY A 178 -8.32 -41.51 -10.07
C GLY A 178 -8.65 -41.47 -8.58
N ASP A 179 -7.74 -41.96 -7.75
CA ASP A 179 -7.94 -41.96 -6.29
C ASP A 179 -7.96 -40.53 -5.76
N ILE A 180 -9.00 -40.20 -5.00
CA ILE A 180 -9.26 -38.88 -4.45
C ILE A 180 -8.87 -38.88 -2.99
N ARG A 181 -8.02 -37.93 -2.59
CA ARG A 181 -7.74 -37.65 -1.19
C ARG A 181 -8.81 -36.77 -0.60
N LEU A 182 -9.50 -37.26 0.42
CA LEU A 182 -10.44 -36.50 1.22
C LEU A 182 -9.77 -35.97 2.48
N VAL A 183 -10.15 -34.76 2.88
CA VAL A 183 -9.82 -34.14 4.16
C VAL A 183 -11.14 -33.90 4.88
N LYS A 184 -11.23 -34.39 6.12
CA LYS A 184 -12.45 -34.41 6.92
C LYS A 184 -12.23 -33.67 8.23
N VAL A 185 -13.06 -32.68 8.51
CA VAL A 185 -13.13 -31.99 9.80
C VAL A 185 -14.42 -32.46 10.48
N ALA A 186 -14.34 -33.63 11.12
CA ALA A 186 -15.49 -34.33 11.69
C ALA A 186 -16.73 -34.31 10.74
N ASP A 187 -17.87 -33.84 11.23
CA ASP A 187 -19.13 -33.68 10.51
C ASP A 187 -19.33 -32.29 9.88
N ILE A 188 -18.36 -31.39 10.05
CA ILE A 188 -18.44 -30.00 9.59
C ILE A 188 -18.06 -29.88 8.12
N ASP A 189 -16.99 -30.59 7.72
CA ASP A 189 -16.45 -30.41 6.38
C ASP A 189 -15.83 -31.69 5.83
N ILE A 190 -16.15 -32.00 4.58
CA ILE A 190 -15.54 -33.08 3.81
C ILE A 190 -15.20 -32.53 2.42
N ASN A 191 -13.90 -32.45 2.13
CA ASN A 191 -13.39 -31.85 0.90
C ASN A 191 -12.38 -32.76 0.19
N ALA A 192 -12.48 -32.83 -1.14
CA ALA A 192 -11.43 -33.38 -1.97
C ALA A 192 -10.24 -32.39 -2.02
N CYS A 193 -9.18 -32.67 -1.25
CA CYS A 193 -8.04 -31.79 -1.12
C CYS A 193 -6.72 -32.55 -1.05
N GLY A 194 -5.81 -32.16 -1.93
CA GLY A 194 -4.43 -32.65 -1.97
C GLY A 194 -3.45 -31.83 -1.11
N GLY A 195 -3.90 -30.80 -0.39
CA GLY A 195 -3.05 -29.94 0.44
C GLY A 195 -2.60 -30.58 1.75
N THR A 196 -1.69 -29.92 2.46
CA THR A 196 -1.33 -30.31 3.83
C THR A 196 -2.20 -29.59 4.84
N HIS A 197 -2.59 -30.30 5.91
CA HIS A 197 -3.51 -29.80 6.93
C HIS A 197 -2.94 -30.06 8.32
N VAL A 198 -3.35 -29.21 9.27
CA VAL A 198 -3.07 -29.47 10.69
C VAL A 198 -3.86 -30.70 11.16
N HIS A 199 -3.41 -31.33 12.25
CA HIS A 199 -4.03 -32.54 12.79
C HIS A 199 -5.32 -32.27 13.55
N ASN A 200 -5.51 -31.05 14.05
CA ASN A 200 -6.76 -30.61 14.66
C ASN A 200 -6.95 -29.10 14.50
N THR A 201 -8.19 -28.63 14.62
CA THR A 201 -8.53 -27.21 14.46
C THR A 201 -7.83 -26.31 15.48
N GLY A 202 -7.46 -26.81 16.67
CA GLY A 202 -6.76 -26.04 17.69
C GLY A 202 -5.37 -25.57 17.26
N GLN A 203 -4.70 -26.31 16.38
CA GLN A 203 -3.40 -25.92 15.82
C GLN A 203 -3.48 -24.69 14.91
N LEU A 204 -4.67 -24.24 14.52
CA LEU A 204 -4.88 -22.94 13.87
C LEU A 204 -4.56 -21.76 14.80
N GLY A 205 -4.70 -21.94 16.12
CA GLY A 205 -4.54 -20.89 17.13
C GLY A 205 -5.70 -19.90 17.14
N LEU A 206 -5.84 -19.14 16.06
CA LEU A 206 -6.97 -18.23 15.82
C LEU A 206 -7.15 -18.00 14.31
N LEU A 207 -8.35 -17.63 13.90
CA LEU A 207 -8.62 -17.07 12.57
C LEU A 207 -9.13 -15.65 12.72
N LYS A 208 -8.58 -14.72 11.94
CA LYS A 208 -9.02 -13.32 11.89
C LYS A 208 -9.36 -12.93 10.47
N ILE A 209 -10.58 -12.44 10.24
CA ILE A 209 -10.99 -11.76 9.02
C ILE A 209 -10.40 -10.34 9.06
N ILE A 210 -9.60 -10.00 8.06
CA ILE A 210 -8.85 -8.75 8.00
C ILE A 210 -9.63 -7.66 7.28
N ARG A 211 -10.21 -7.98 6.13
CA ARG A 211 -11.00 -7.07 5.31
C ARG A 211 -11.75 -7.82 4.21
N THR A 212 -12.69 -7.14 3.58
CA THR A 212 -13.30 -7.58 2.33
C THR A 212 -12.94 -6.65 1.18
N GLU A 213 -13.04 -7.15 -0.05
CA GLU A 213 -13.04 -6.33 -1.27
C GLU A 213 -14.03 -6.89 -2.30
N LYS A 214 -14.51 -6.01 -3.19
CA LYS A 214 -15.32 -6.46 -4.33
C LYS A 214 -14.43 -7.22 -5.31
N ALA A 215 -14.79 -8.45 -5.63
CA ALA A 215 -14.15 -9.26 -6.66
C ALA A 215 -14.98 -9.26 -7.95
N LYS A 216 -14.41 -9.69 -9.08
CA LYS A 216 -15.10 -9.74 -10.39
C LYS A 216 -16.42 -10.52 -10.32
N THR A 217 -16.48 -11.57 -9.51
CA THR A 217 -17.60 -12.51 -9.41
C THR A 217 -18.02 -12.76 -7.96
N GLY A 218 -18.03 -11.72 -7.11
CA GLY A 218 -18.52 -11.82 -5.73
C GLY A 218 -17.73 -10.94 -4.75
N THR A 219 -17.53 -11.44 -3.53
CA THR A 219 -16.82 -10.73 -2.47
C THR A 219 -15.61 -11.54 -2.06
N ARG A 220 -14.43 -10.91 -2.08
CA ARG A 220 -13.21 -11.51 -1.56
C ARG A 220 -13.08 -11.21 -0.09
N VAL A 221 -12.85 -12.24 0.71
CA VAL A 221 -12.60 -12.17 2.15
C VAL A 221 -11.14 -12.47 2.39
N TYR A 222 -10.41 -11.51 2.97
CA TYR A 222 -9.04 -11.73 3.44
C TYR A 222 -9.07 -12.17 4.90
N PHE A 223 -8.31 -13.22 5.20
CA PHE A 223 -8.20 -13.73 6.55
C PHE A 223 -6.75 -14.17 6.83
N LEU A 224 -6.42 -14.33 8.11
CA LEU A 224 -5.15 -14.86 8.56
C LEU A 224 -5.37 -15.83 9.70
N CYS A 225 -4.57 -16.90 9.73
CA CYS A 225 -4.54 -17.88 10.81
C CYS A 225 -3.21 -17.85 11.55
N GLY A 226 -3.21 -18.30 12.80
CA GLY A 226 -2.01 -18.67 13.56
C GLY A 226 -0.93 -17.60 13.57
N HIS A 227 0.28 -17.97 13.13
CA HIS A 227 1.44 -17.10 13.19
C HIS A 227 1.30 -15.82 12.36
N ARG A 228 0.61 -15.86 11.21
CA ARG A 228 0.38 -14.65 10.40
C ARG A 228 -0.54 -13.68 11.12
N ALA A 229 -1.61 -14.18 11.75
CA ALA A 229 -2.50 -13.32 12.51
C ALA A 229 -1.78 -12.70 13.72
N MET A 230 -0.94 -13.48 14.41
CA MET A 230 -0.09 -12.96 15.50
C MET A 230 0.89 -11.88 15.02
N LYS A 231 1.57 -12.09 13.87
CA LYS A 231 2.44 -11.07 13.26
C LYS A 231 1.65 -9.80 12.91
N HIS A 232 0.42 -9.94 12.41
CA HIS A 232 -0.45 -8.81 12.11
C HIS A 232 -0.84 -8.03 13.38
N PHE A 233 -1.21 -8.70 14.47
CA PHE A 233 -1.50 -8.04 15.75
C PHE A 233 -0.29 -7.29 16.31
N ARG A 234 0.92 -7.85 16.20
CA ARG A 234 2.16 -7.16 16.61
C ARG A 234 2.39 -5.87 15.82
N LEU A 235 2.12 -5.89 14.51
CA LEU A 235 2.18 -4.69 13.68
C LEU A 235 1.16 -3.64 14.13
N LEU A 236 -0.10 -4.04 14.34
CA LEU A 236 -1.14 -3.11 14.78
C LEU A 236 -0.82 -2.51 16.16
N GLN A 237 -0.32 -3.34 17.08
CA GLN A 237 0.09 -2.89 18.41
C GLN A 237 1.25 -1.89 18.33
N SER A 238 2.30 -2.19 17.57
CA SER A 238 3.47 -1.30 17.46
C SER A 238 3.11 0.05 16.82
N VAL A 239 2.24 0.05 15.80
CA VAL A 239 1.72 1.28 15.19
C VAL A 239 0.84 2.04 16.17
N THR A 240 -0.03 1.36 16.92
CA THR A 240 -0.91 1.98 17.92
C THR A 240 -0.12 2.63 19.05
N ASP A 241 0.92 1.95 19.54
CA ASP A 241 1.81 2.46 20.60
C ASP A 241 2.58 3.70 20.13
N LEU A 242 3.03 3.70 18.88
CA LEU A 242 3.67 4.87 18.27
C LEU A 242 2.71 6.06 18.22
N LEU A 243 1.49 5.85 17.72
CA LEU A 243 0.49 6.91 17.60
C LEU A 243 0.03 7.43 18.96
N THR A 244 -0.11 6.56 19.96
CA THR A 244 -0.44 6.93 21.34
C THR A 244 0.57 7.92 21.92
N LYS A 245 1.87 7.68 21.67
CA LYS A 245 2.95 8.59 22.08
C LYS A 245 2.96 9.88 21.27
N SER A 246 2.81 9.80 19.95
CA SER A 246 2.87 10.97 19.06
C SER A 246 1.70 11.92 19.24
N LEU A 247 0.49 11.40 19.50
CA LEU A 247 -0.72 12.18 19.70
C LEU A 247 -1.02 12.46 21.19
N ASN A 248 -0.24 11.85 22.10
CA ASN A 248 -0.45 11.94 23.54
C ASN A 248 -1.90 11.62 23.95
N ALA A 249 -2.45 10.54 23.41
CA ALA A 249 -3.83 10.12 23.63
C ALA A 249 -3.93 8.59 23.68
N PRO A 250 -4.78 8.00 24.55
CA PRO A 250 -4.95 6.56 24.62
C PRO A 250 -5.52 5.99 23.32
N ALA A 251 -5.29 4.70 23.06
CA ALA A 251 -5.69 4.02 21.83
C ALA A 251 -7.16 4.26 21.42
N ALA A 252 -8.08 4.25 22.40
CA ALA A 252 -9.51 4.47 22.19
C ALA A 252 -9.86 5.90 21.71
N GLU A 253 -9.00 6.87 21.97
CA GLU A 253 -9.20 8.29 21.67
C GLU A 253 -8.36 8.78 20.48
N LEU A 254 -7.53 7.91 19.89
CA LEU A 254 -6.61 8.28 18.80
C LEU A 254 -7.30 8.95 17.63
N ALA A 255 -8.49 8.49 17.26
CA ALA A 255 -9.25 9.09 16.16
C ALA A 255 -9.65 10.55 16.45
N GLY A 256 -10.10 10.82 17.68
CA GLY A 256 -10.44 12.17 18.12
C GLY A 256 -9.20 13.07 18.23
N ALA A 257 -8.10 12.55 18.77
CA ALA A 257 -6.83 13.28 18.87
C ALA A 257 -6.28 13.63 17.48
N ALA A 258 -6.34 12.70 16.52
CA ALA A 258 -5.92 12.96 15.14
C ALA A 258 -6.80 14.03 14.47
N ALA A 259 -8.12 13.98 14.66
CA ALA A 259 -9.03 15.00 14.14
C ALA A 259 -8.72 16.39 14.73
N ALA A 260 -8.48 16.48 16.03
CA ALA A 260 -8.12 17.73 16.70
C ALA A 260 -6.82 18.35 16.14
N VAL A 261 -5.79 17.54 15.88
CA VAL A 261 -4.54 18.00 15.25
C VAL A 261 -4.79 18.51 13.83
N LEU A 262 -5.63 17.83 13.04
CA LEU A 262 -5.95 18.25 11.68
C LEU A 262 -6.75 19.56 11.65
N ASP A 263 -7.65 19.76 12.62
CA ASP A 263 -8.45 20.98 12.72
C ASP A 263 -7.64 22.16 13.26
N ASP A 264 -6.77 21.93 14.25
CA ASP A 264 -5.80 22.93 14.71
C ASP A 264 -4.87 23.38 13.57
N ARG A 265 -4.41 22.46 12.72
CA ARG A 265 -3.62 22.81 11.53
C ARG A 265 -4.38 23.73 10.59
N LYS A 266 -5.65 23.43 10.28
CA LYS A 266 -6.48 24.28 9.41
C LYS A 266 -6.71 25.67 10.01
N GLU A 267 -6.97 25.75 11.31
CA GLU A 267 -7.19 27.03 11.99
C GLU A 267 -5.90 27.86 12.02
N LYS A 268 -4.75 27.25 12.31
CA LYS A 268 -3.44 27.90 12.21
C LYS A 268 -3.14 28.39 10.81
N GLU A 269 -3.43 27.62 9.76
CA GLU A 269 -3.29 28.06 8.37
C GLU A 269 -4.17 29.28 8.05
N LYS A 270 -5.39 29.33 8.59
CA LYS A 270 -6.29 30.48 8.44
C LYS A 270 -5.76 31.72 9.17
N GLN A 271 -5.25 31.54 10.39
CA GLN A 271 -4.64 32.63 11.17
C GLN A 271 -3.37 33.15 10.50
N LEU A 272 -2.51 32.27 9.96
CA LEU A 272 -1.33 32.66 9.20
C LEU A 272 -1.69 33.51 7.98
N LYS A 273 -2.71 33.13 7.22
CA LYS A 273 -3.20 33.93 6.08
C LYS A 273 -3.72 35.31 6.51
N LYS A 274 -4.45 35.36 7.64
CA LYS A 274 -4.96 36.61 8.20
C LYS A 274 -3.81 37.54 8.63
N LEU A 275 -2.85 37.01 9.40
CA LEU A 275 -1.69 37.77 9.87
C LEU A 275 -0.80 38.23 8.71
N ALA A 276 -0.56 37.37 7.72
CA ALA A 276 0.17 37.75 6.52
C ALA A 276 -0.51 38.93 5.79
N LEU A 277 -1.84 38.91 5.68
CA LEU A 277 -2.59 40.03 5.11
C LEU A 277 -2.48 41.31 5.95
N GLU A 278 -2.54 41.21 7.28
CA GLU A 278 -2.37 42.36 8.17
C GLU A 278 -0.96 42.96 8.05
N LEU A 279 0.09 42.13 7.96
CA LEU A 279 1.46 42.59 7.72
C LEU A 279 1.60 43.33 6.39
N VAL A 280 1.03 42.79 5.31
CA VAL A 280 1.04 43.45 4.00
C VAL A 280 0.32 44.80 4.03
N LYS A 281 -0.79 44.92 4.78
CA LYS A 281 -1.51 46.19 4.95
C LYS A 281 -0.68 47.22 5.70
N LEU A 282 -0.10 46.84 6.84
CA LEU A 282 0.76 47.73 7.63
C LEU A 282 1.98 48.19 6.82
N GLU A 283 2.56 47.27 6.03
CA GLU A 283 3.65 47.62 5.13
C GLU A 283 3.21 48.62 4.07
N ALA A 284 2.05 48.41 3.43
CA ALA A 284 1.49 49.34 2.44
C ALA A 284 1.23 50.74 3.02
N GLU A 285 0.83 50.85 4.29
CA GLU A 285 0.66 52.12 5.00
C GLU A 285 2.00 52.80 5.34
N SER A 286 3.05 52.00 5.57
CA SER A 286 4.39 52.51 5.90
C SER A 286 5.17 53.01 4.67
N LEU A 287 4.75 52.59 3.48
CA LEU A 287 5.38 52.96 2.21
C LEU A 287 5.15 54.45 1.93
N LYS A 288 6.22 55.25 2.04
CA LYS A 288 6.20 56.68 1.74
C LYS A 288 6.70 56.93 0.31
N PRO A 289 5.88 57.53 -0.57
CA PRO A 289 6.34 57.93 -1.90
C PRO A 289 7.45 58.99 -1.83
N ASP A 290 8.43 58.89 -2.72
CA ASP A 290 9.32 59.99 -3.05
C ASP A 290 8.67 60.80 -4.17
N GLY A 291 8.08 61.94 -3.83
CA GLY A 291 7.12 62.64 -4.70
C GLY A 291 5.87 61.78 -4.93
N ASN A 292 5.75 61.22 -6.13
CA ASN A 292 4.68 60.30 -6.53
C ASN A 292 5.21 58.92 -6.97
N ILE A 293 6.47 58.58 -6.66
CA ILE A 293 7.11 57.33 -7.11
C ILE A 293 7.52 56.47 -5.91
N ILE A 294 7.31 55.16 -6.01
CA ILE A 294 7.91 54.15 -5.13
C ILE A 294 8.61 53.10 -5.96
N VAL A 295 9.90 52.87 -5.66
CA VAL A 295 10.64 51.71 -6.18
C VAL A 295 11.24 50.92 -5.02
N ARG A 296 11.00 49.61 -4.99
CA ARG A 296 11.48 48.72 -3.92
C ARG A 296 11.86 47.34 -4.45
N ASN A 297 12.86 46.75 -3.81
CA ASN A 297 13.31 45.39 -4.07
C ASN A 297 12.83 44.46 -2.95
N TYR A 298 12.23 43.34 -3.31
CA TYR A 298 11.70 42.33 -2.40
C TYR A 298 12.37 40.98 -2.64
N SER A 299 13.30 40.61 -1.75
CA SER A 299 13.96 39.31 -1.82
C SER A 299 13.21 38.26 -0.99
N GLY A 300 13.09 37.05 -1.52
CA GLY A 300 12.51 35.90 -0.80
C GLY A 300 11.01 35.98 -0.53
N ARG A 301 10.28 36.88 -1.22
CA ARG A 301 8.83 37.04 -1.06
C ARG A 301 8.04 36.46 -2.24
N PRO A 302 6.95 35.72 -1.98
CA PRO A 302 6.09 35.24 -3.05
C PRO A 302 5.50 36.40 -3.86
N ILE A 303 5.54 36.29 -5.20
CA ILE A 303 5.06 37.36 -6.08
C ILE A 303 3.60 37.77 -5.81
N LYS A 304 2.75 36.82 -5.37
CA LYS A 304 1.35 37.10 -5.02
C LYS A 304 1.22 38.05 -3.82
N GLU A 305 2.11 37.95 -2.85
CA GLU A 305 2.17 38.85 -1.70
C GLU A 305 2.59 40.25 -2.14
N VAL A 306 3.64 40.35 -2.98
CA VAL A 306 4.13 41.62 -3.53
C VAL A 306 3.08 42.30 -4.42
N GLN A 307 2.31 41.53 -5.18
CA GLN A 307 1.16 42.04 -5.94
C GLN A 307 0.07 42.61 -5.04
N GLN A 308 -0.23 41.93 -3.94
CA GLN A 308 -1.22 42.39 -2.97
C GLN A 308 -0.75 43.67 -2.27
N LEU A 309 0.55 43.75 -1.94
CA LEU A 309 1.17 44.95 -1.40
C LEU A 309 1.06 46.13 -2.36
N ALA A 310 1.38 45.92 -3.65
CA ALA A 310 1.29 46.96 -4.67
C ALA A 310 -0.14 47.51 -4.80
N LYS A 311 -1.16 46.62 -4.78
CA LYS A 311 -2.58 47.03 -4.81
C LYS A 311 -2.97 47.89 -3.59
N LEU A 312 -2.53 47.49 -2.40
CA LEU A 312 -2.83 48.26 -1.18
C LEU A 312 -2.08 49.61 -1.17
N ALA A 313 -0.84 49.64 -1.66
CA ALA A 313 -0.04 50.87 -1.73
C ALA A 313 -0.67 51.93 -2.67
N ILE A 314 -1.13 51.53 -3.85
CA ILE A 314 -1.79 52.45 -4.81
C ILE A 314 -3.18 52.90 -4.36
N GLU A 315 -3.87 52.09 -3.53
CA GLU A 315 -5.11 52.49 -2.87
C GLU A 315 -4.88 53.60 -1.84
N ASN A 316 -3.80 53.48 -1.05
CA ASN A 316 -3.39 54.49 -0.05
C ASN A 316 -2.88 55.78 -0.69
N HIS A 317 -2.32 55.72 -1.90
CA HIS A 317 -1.73 56.86 -2.61
C HIS A 317 -2.30 57.00 -4.02
N PRO A 318 -3.40 57.77 -4.22
CA PRO A 318 -4.11 57.84 -5.50
C PRO A 318 -3.29 58.30 -6.71
N SER A 319 -2.20 59.05 -6.52
CA SER A 319 -1.35 59.54 -7.61
C SER A 319 -0.02 58.78 -7.75
N LEU A 320 0.13 57.64 -7.06
CA LEU A 320 1.37 56.87 -6.99
C LEU A 320 1.69 56.14 -8.30
N TYR A 321 2.96 56.11 -8.67
CA TYR A 321 3.58 55.17 -9.60
C TYR A 321 4.50 54.23 -8.82
N LEU A 322 4.37 52.93 -9.04
CA LEU A 322 5.04 51.92 -8.23
C LEU A 322 5.73 50.89 -9.11
N LEU A 323 6.99 50.59 -8.82
CA LEU A 323 7.72 49.44 -9.34
C LEU A 323 8.30 48.63 -8.19
N PHE A 324 7.85 47.38 -8.06
CA PHE A 324 8.47 46.40 -7.18
C PHE A 324 9.25 45.38 -7.99
N ILE A 325 10.49 45.15 -7.58
CA ILE A 325 11.45 44.24 -8.20
C ILE A 325 11.64 43.04 -7.26
N VAL A 326 11.44 41.83 -7.77
CA VAL A 326 11.47 40.59 -7.00
C VAL A 326 12.52 39.68 -7.64
N PRO A 327 13.80 39.76 -7.22
CA PRO A 327 14.83 38.88 -7.73
C PRO A 327 14.64 37.45 -7.21
N GLU A 328 14.89 36.49 -8.09
CA GLU A 328 14.92 35.04 -7.86
C GLU A 328 16.28 34.47 -8.27
N GLU A 329 16.51 33.18 -8.08
CA GLU A 329 17.81 32.56 -8.34
C GLU A 329 18.29 32.74 -9.79
N GLU A 330 17.40 32.61 -10.79
CA GLU A 330 17.75 32.69 -12.22
C GLU A 330 16.92 33.73 -12.98
N SER A 331 16.00 34.43 -12.30
CA SER A 331 15.08 35.36 -12.94
C SER A 331 14.81 36.56 -12.07
N VAL A 332 14.26 37.62 -12.65
CA VAL A 332 13.71 38.76 -11.92
C VAL A 332 12.26 38.94 -12.33
N ARG A 333 11.39 39.11 -11.33
CA ARG A 333 9.98 39.41 -11.53
C ARG A 333 9.66 40.84 -11.11
N PHE A 334 8.66 41.42 -11.73
CA PHE A 334 8.27 42.81 -11.52
C PHE A 334 6.78 42.92 -11.25
N VAL A 335 6.42 43.85 -10.39
CA VAL A 335 5.04 44.33 -10.22
C VAL A 335 5.06 45.84 -10.44
N CYS A 336 4.39 46.30 -11.48
CA CYS A 336 4.27 47.72 -11.83
C CYS A 336 2.82 48.15 -11.65
N ALA A 337 2.58 49.23 -10.91
CA ALA A 337 1.23 49.65 -10.56
C ALA A 337 1.09 51.17 -10.54
N LYS A 338 -0.13 51.67 -10.78
CA LYS A 338 -0.47 53.09 -10.64
C LYS A 338 -1.71 53.32 -9.81
N GLY A 339 -1.74 54.43 -9.08
CA GLY A 339 -2.92 54.94 -8.40
C GLY A 339 -3.98 55.44 -9.38
N LYS A 340 -5.22 55.53 -8.91
CA LYS A 340 -6.39 55.91 -9.72
C LYS A 340 -6.30 57.28 -10.43
N ASN A 341 -5.49 58.20 -9.91
CA ASN A 341 -5.30 59.55 -10.44
C ASN A 341 -4.03 59.67 -11.30
N ALA A 342 -3.21 58.61 -11.40
CA ALA A 342 -2.00 58.59 -12.21
C ALA A 342 -2.32 58.20 -13.67
N ALA A 343 -1.65 58.86 -14.62
CA ALA A 343 -1.83 58.66 -16.06
C ALA A 343 -0.91 57.55 -16.60
N GLY A 344 -1.05 57.19 -17.87
CA GLY A 344 -0.19 56.21 -18.55
C GLY A 344 -0.57 54.74 -18.31
N ASP A 345 -0.12 53.86 -19.19
CA ASP A 345 -0.38 52.41 -19.13
C ASP A 345 0.81 51.68 -18.49
N MET A 346 0.58 51.06 -17.32
CA MET A 346 1.64 50.33 -16.60
C MET A 346 2.14 49.10 -17.36
N LYS A 347 1.34 48.52 -18.25
CA LYS A 347 1.73 47.41 -19.10
C LYS A 347 2.70 47.87 -20.19
N GLU A 348 2.43 49.01 -20.82
CA GLU A 348 3.32 49.60 -21.82
C GLU A 348 4.64 50.06 -21.19
N ILE A 349 4.56 50.79 -20.07
CA ILE A 349 5.73 51.27 -19.33
C ILE A 349 6.61 50.11 -18.86
N LEU A 350 6.01 49.08 -18.25
CA LEU A 350 6.78 47.91 -17.83
C LEU A 350 7.34 47.14 -19.03
N GLY A 351 6.60 47.08 -20.14
CA GLY A 351 7.02 46.45 -21.39
C GLY A 351 8.33 47.05 -21.91
N GLU A 352 8.39 48.37 -22.05
CA GLU A 352 9.60 49.07 -22.48
C GLU A 352 10.81 48.79 -21.57
N ILE A 353 10.58 48.66 -20.26
CA ILE A 353 11.64 48.45 -19.26
C ILE A 353 12.21 47.02 -19.32
N VAL A 354 11.37 46.00 -19.53
CA VAL A 354 11.81 44.59 -19.42
C VAL A 354 12.00 43.88 -20.75
N GLU A 355 11.31 44.29 -21.83
CA GLU A 355 11.44 43.65 -23.15
C GLU A 355 12.83 43.87 -23.76
N ALA A 356 13.46 45.02 -23.49
CA ALA A 356 14.85 45.31 -23.88
C ALA A 356 15.87 44.30 -23.32
N LYS A 357 15.48 43.55 -22.29
CA LYS A 357 16.28 42.52 -21.61
C LYS A 357 15.72 41.10 -21.83
N GLY A 358 14.84 40.92 -22.82
CA GLY A 358 14.23 39.62 -23.15
C GLY A 358 13.11 39.19 -22.18
N GLY A 359 12.61 40.12 -21.37
CA GLY A 359 11.49 39.89 -20.47
C GLY A 359 10.13 39.87 -21.18
N LYS A 360 9.11 39.39 -20.47
CA LYS A 360 7.70 39.39 -20.91
C LYS A 360 6.83 40.13 -19.90
N VAL A 361 5.80 40.81 -20.40
CA VAL A 361 4.84 41.55 -19.57
C VAL A 361 3.41 41.07 -19.82
N GLY A 362 2.64 41.02 -18.73
CA GLY A 362 1.19 40.82 -18.76
C GLY A 362 0.50 41.75 -17.75
N GLY A 363 -0.83 41.75 -17.76
CA GLY A 363 -1.64 42.55 -16.83
C GLY A 363 -2.51 43.59 -17.52
N THR A 364 -2.84 44.63 -16.77
CA THR A 364 -3.80 45.68 -17.11
C THR A 364 -3.12 47.05 -17.11
N GLU A 365 -3.81 48.07 -17.63
CA GLU A 365 -3.34 49.45 -17.62
C GLU A 365 -2.95 49.94 -16.21
N SER A 366 -3.68 49.53 -15.18
CA SER A 366 -3.44 49.96 -13.78
C SER A 366 -2.42 49.11 -13.02
N LEU A 367 -2.24 47.84 -13.42
CA LEU A 367 -1.41 46.87 -12.72
C LEU A 367 -0.85 45.87 -13.73
N ALA A 368 0.45 45.92 -13.93
CA ALA A 368 1.21 45.05 -14.80
C ALA A 368 2.20 44.19 -14.01
N GLN A 369 2.54 43.05 -14.61
CA GLN A 369 3.49 42.09 -14.07
C GLN A 369 4.47 41.71 -15.17
N GLY A 370 5.73 41.63 -14.82
CA GLY A 370 6.80 41.32 -15.74
C GLY A 370 7.71 40.24 -15.20
N GLY A 371 8.43 39.56 -16.10
CA GLY A 371 9.48 38.65 -15.70
C GLY A 371 10.51 38.49 -16.81
N GLY A 372 11.77 38.35 -16.44
CA GLY A 372 12.89 38.18 -17.36
C GLY A 372 14.07 37.47 -16.69
N PRO A 373 15.14 37.19 -17.45
CA PRO A 373 16.39 36.67 -16.89
C PRO A 373 16.95 37.63 -15.83
N LEU A 374 17.61 37.09 -14.81
CA LEU A 374 18.24 37.91 -13.77
C LEU A 374 19.31 38.81 -14.40
N ASP A 375 19.31 40.09 -14.01
CA ASP A 375 20.32 41.08 -14.43
C ASP A 375 21.29 41.31 -13.27
N ASP A 376 22.58 41.45 -13.58
CA ASP A 376 23.64 41.73 -12.60
C ASP A 376 23.44 43.09 -11.91
N ASN A 377 22.70 44.02 -12.56
CA ASN A 377 22.37 45.32 -11.99
C ASN A 377 20.85 45.61 -11.99
N LEU A 378 20.21 45.41 -10.83
CA LEU A 378 18.79 45.70 -10.63
C LEU A 378 18.45 47.20 -10.60
N GLU A 379 19.43 48.08 -10.37
CA GLU A 379 19.20 49.54 -10.31
C GLU A 379 18.80 50.10 -11.69
N VAL A 380 19.25 49.48 -12.77
CA VAL A 380 18.90 49.86 -14.15
C VAL A 380 17.39 49.92 -14.36
N TYR A 381 16.64 48.96 -13.78
CA TYR A 381 15.18 48.96 -13.86
C TYR A 381 14.53 50.10 -13.07
N SER A 382 15.14 50.46 -11.94
CA SER A 382 14.67 51.55 -11.09
C SER A 382 14.84 52.91 -11.78
N GLU A 383 16.00 53.14 -12.39
CA GLU A 383 16.29 54.37 -13.15
C GLU A 383 15.44 54.49 -14.41
N ALA A 384 15.31 53.41 -15.18
CA ALA A 384 14.47 53.37 -16.38
C ALA A 384 13.02 53.71 -16.05
N PHE A 385 12.49 53.15 -14.95
CA PHE A 385 11.15 53.46 -14.48
C PHE A 385 10.99 54.92 -14.09
N GLN A 386 11.89 55.46 -13.27
CA GLN A 386 11.83 56.86 -12.84
C GLN A 386 11.91 57.84 -14.01
N ASN A 387 12.75 57.58 -15.00
CA ASN A 387 12.85 58.41 -16.21
C ASN A 387 11.54 58.36 -17.01
N LYS A 388 10.95 57.17 -17.17
CA LYS A 388 9.69 57.04 -17.90
C LYS A 388 8.52 57.75 -17.20
N ILE A 389 8.46 57.69 -15.88
CA ILE A 389 7.42 58.41 -15.13
C ILE A 389 7.58 59.93 -15.29
N LYS A 390 8.80 60.47 -15.34
CA LYS A 390 9.04 61.92 -15.59
C LYS A 390 8.61 62.40 -16.98
N GLU A 391 8.52 61.51 -17.96
CA GLU A 391 8.02 61.85 -19.31
C GLU A 391 6.48 61.93 -19.35
N ILE A 392 5.80 61.33 -18.37
CA ILE A 392 4.35 61.11 -18.36
C ILE A 392 3.64 61.97 -17.30
N ALA A 393 4.31 62.22 -16.17
CA ALA A 393 3.83 63.07 -15.06
C ALA A 393 4.13 64.54 -15.33
#